data_AF-A0A412J121-F1
#
_entry.id   AF-A0A412J121-F1
#
_cell.length_a   1.000
_cell.length_b   1.000
_cell.length_c   1.000
_cell.angle_alpha   90.00
_cell.angle_beta   90.00
_cell.angle_gamma   90.00
#
_symmetry.space_group_name_H-M   'P 1'
#
loop_
_entity.id
_entity.type
_entity.pdbx_description
1 polymer ?
#
loop_
_entity_poly.entity_id
_entity_poly.type
_entity_poly.pdbx_seq_one_letter_code
_entity_poly.pdbx_strand_id
1 'polypeptide(L)'
;MECNRMKTTKESVFEFVQKQLMTNMDFKDGISTKVIAEYFQLQRSNVSTLLNELVKDNRLEKTNTRPVLYYLPQKEVGNELNTVGKAMIGTDGSLAKALQVAKAAILYPNNSLNVLVTAKPGSGTTHFVYTLYLYGKEAGVFSECAPFYKINCRHYKNNIEELDEKLFSPKNIEDSLFAKSRGGMLFIDNVNFS
;
A
#
# COMPACT_ATOMS: atom_id res chain seq x y z
N MET A 1 -10.62 21.01 -16.97
CA MET A 1 -10.44 22.10 -16.00
C MET A 1 -9.90 21.45 -14.73
N GLU A 2 -8.59 21.24 -14.61
CA GLU A 2 -7.52 22.17 -14.20
C GLU A 2 -7.15 21.92 -12.73
N CYS A 3 -5.91 21.49 -12.47
CA CYS A 3 -5.23 21.85 -11.22
C CYS A 3 -3.71 21.71 -11.40
N ASN A 4 -3.06 22.81 -11.77
CA ASN A 4 -1.64 23.00 -11.59
C ASN A 4 -1.46 23.63 -10.19
N ARG A 5 -1.19 22.81 -9.17
CA ARG A 5 -1.02 23.27 -7.77
C ARG A 5 0.46 23.21 -7.38
N MET A 6 1.06 24.33 -6.94
CA MET A 6 2.38 24.31 -6.32
C MET A 6 2.36 23.44 -5.06
N LYS A 7 3.30 22.49 -4.94
CA LYS A 7 3.46 21.62 -3.77
C LYS A 7 4.02 22.42 -2.59
N THR A 8 3.37 22.36 -1.44
CA THR A 8 3.87 22.91 -0.17
C THR A 8 4.93 22.00 0.44
N THR A 9 5.70 22.52 1.40
CA THR A 9 6.69 21.74 2.17
C THR A 9 6.07 20.50 2.84
N LYS A 10 4.81 20.58 3.28
CA LYS A 10 4.07 19.45 3.87
C LYS A 10 3.86 18.33 2.84
N GLU A 11 3.49 18.67 1.61
CA GLU A 11 3.34 17.68 0.53
C GLU A 11 4.68 17.06 0.14
N SER A 12 5.75 17.84 0.04
CA SER A 12 7.08 17.30 -0.28
C SER A 12 7.58 16.31 0.78
N VAL A 13 7.38 16.64 2.07
CA VAL A 13 7.70 15.72 3.18
C VAL A 13 6.90 14.43 3.10
N PHE A 14 5.61 14.52 2.79
CA PHE A 14 4.75 13.34 2.64
C PHE A 14 5.17 12.45 1.48
N GLU A 15 5.46 13.02 0.30
CA GLU A 15 5.93 12.27 -0.87
C GLU A 15 7.26 11.56 -0.60
N PHE A 16 8.18 12.22 0.10
CA PHE A 16 9.44 11.60 0.50
C PHE A 16 9.21 10.42 1.44
N VAL A 17 8.34 10.57 2.44
CA VAL A 17 7.97 9.48 3.35
C VAL A 17 7.35 8.30 2.58
N GLN A 18 6.42 8.57 1.67
CA GLN A 18 5.83 7.53 0.81
C GLN A 18 6.90 6.80 -0.01
N LYS A 19 7.75 7.55 -0.71
CA LYS A 19 8.83 6.97 -1.53
C LYS A 19 9.73 6.08 -0.69
N GLN A 20 10.22 6.56 0.45
CA GLN A 20 11.13 5.79 1.31
C GLN A 20 10.47 4.52 1.84
N LEU A 21 9.22 4.60 2.32
CA LEU A 21 8.51 3.42 2.82
C LEU A 21 8.16 2.41 1.71
N MET A 22 8.04 2.85 0.45
CA MET A 22 7.68 1.99 -0.68
C MET A 22 8.89 1.40 -1.42
N THR A 23 10.02 2.11 -1.49
CA THR A 23 11.19 1.70 -2.27
C THR A 23 12.35 1.18 -1.44
N ASN A 24 12.41 1.50 -0.14
CA ASN A 24 13.53 1.15 0.71
C ASN A 24 13.12 0.10 1.74
N MET A 25 13.74 -1.08 1.64
CA MET A 25 13.47 -2.22 2.53
C MET A 25 13.89 -1.94 3.99
N ASP A 26 14.80 -1.00 4.21
CA ASP A 26 15.29 -0.63 5.55
C ASP A 26 14.24 0.14 6.37
N PHE A 27 13.18 0.66 5.73
CA PHE A 27 12.11 1.43 6.37
C PHE A 27 10.77 0.69 6.40
N LYS A 28 10.79 -0.64 6.25
CA LYS A 28 9.58 -1.49 6.27
C LYS A 28 8.74 -1.32 7.55
N ASP A 29 9.40 -1.04 8.67
CA ASP A 29 8.77 -0.87 9.99
C ASP A 29 8.49 0.60 10.34
N GLY A 30 8.69 1.52 9.38
CA GLY A 30 8.42 2.95 9.52
C GLY A 30 9.68 3.81 9.44
N ILE A 31 9.48 5.11 9.20
CA ILE A 31 10.54 6.12 9.05
C ILE A 31 10.54 7.07 10.25
N SER A 32 11.73 7.45 10.73
CA SER A 32 11.86 8.38 11.86
C SER A 32 11.94 9.84 11.42
N THR A 33 11.54 10.77 12.30
CA THR A 33 11.69 12.22 12.09
C THR A 33 13.13 12.64 11.83
N LYS A 34 14.13 11.88 12.32
CA LYS A 34 15.55 12.20 12.13
C LYS A 34 15.96 12.11 10.66
N VAL A 35 15.59 11.01 10.00
CA VAL A 35 15.90 10.75 8.59
C VAL A 35 15.31 11.85 7.69
N ILE A 36 14.08 12.24 7.97
CA ILE A 36 13.36 13.25 7.19
C ILE A 36 13.98 14.65 7.41
N ALA A 37 14.34 14.99 8.65
CA ALA A 37 14.98 16.27 8.98
C ALA A 37 16.35 16.42 8.30
N GLU A 38 17.15 15.35 8.27
CA GLU A 38 18.44 15.33 7.58
C GLU A 38 18.28 15.52 6.07
N TYR A 39 17.28 14.89 5.46
CA TYR A 39 17.02 15.02 4.02
C TYR A 39 16.56 16.42 3.61
N PHE A 40 15.61 17.01 4.36
CA PHE A 40 15.07 18.35 4.04
C PHE A 40 15.89 19.51 4.61
N GLN A 41 16.96 19.23 5.36
CA GLN A 41 17.73 20.22 6.12
C GLN A 41 16.84 21.09 7.03
N LEU A 42 15.81 20.48 7.61
CA LEU A 42 14.87 21.15 8.52
C LEU A 42 15.16 20.77 9.97
N GLN A 43 14.76 21.65 10.90
CA GLN A 43 14.79 21.29 12.31
C GLN A 43 13.83 20.14 12.61
N ARG A 44 14.24 19.21 13.49
CA ARG A 44 13.38 18.07 13.91
C ARG A 44 12.04 18.51 14.49
N SER A 45 12.01 19.64 15.19
CA SER A 45 10.77 20.26 15.70
C SER A 45 9.79 20.55 14.56
N ASN A 46 10.25 21.23 13.50
CA ASN A 46 9.43 21.58 12.34
C ASN A 46 8.90 20.33 11.62
N VAL A 47 9.75 19.33 11.41
CA VAL A 47 9.35 18.06 10.78
C VAL A 47 8.35 17.29 11.66
N SER A 48 8.56 17.25 12.97
CA SER A 48 7.62 16.63 13.91
C SER A 48 6.24 17.30 13.86
N THR A 49 6.18 18.62 13.75
CA THR A 49 4.92 19.36 13.58
C THR A 49 4.21 18.92 12.30
N LEU A 50 4.91 18.92 11.16
CA LEU A 50 4.34 18.49 9.87
C LEU A 50 3.83 17.05 9.89
N LEU A 51 4.60 16.13 10.50
CA LEU A 51 4.22 14.72 10.57
C LEU A 51 3.03 14.48 11.51
N ASN A 52 2.93 15.21 12.63
CA ASN A 52 1.77 15.11 13.51
C ASN A 52 0.50 15.70 12.86
N GLU A 53 0.63 16.74 12.04
CA GLU A 53 -0.49 17.18 11.21
C GLU A 53 -0.92 16.10 10.22
N LEU A 54 0.03 15.44 9.53
CA LEU A 54 -0.27 14.33 8.62
C LEU A 54 -0.93 13.14 9.34
N VAL A 55 -0.59 12.89 10.61
CA VAL A 55 -1.27 11.89 11.45
C VAL A 55 -2.69 12.33 11.81
N LYS A 56 -2.87 13.60 12.18
CA LYS A 56 -4.20 14.18 12.45
C LYS A 56 -5.11 14.13 11.21
N ASP A 57 -4.52 14.31 10.03
CA ASP A 57 -5.17 14.22 8.73
C ASP A 57 -5.42 12.76 8.29
N ASN A 58 -5.10 11.74 9.11
CA ASN A 58 -5.17 10.31 8.78
C ASN A 58 -4.34 9.91 7.54
N ARG A 59 -3.30 10.68 7.19
CA ARG A 59 -2.38 10.40 6.08
C ARG A 59 -1.16 9.61 6.50
N LEU A 60 -0.83 9.60 7.79
CA LEU A 60 0.21 8.78 8.41
C LEU A 60 -0.32 8.17 9.71
N GLU A 61 0.24 7.03 10.08
CA GLU A 61 0.14 6.49 11.44
C GLU A 61 1.51 6.55 12.11
N LYS A 62 1.55 6.43 13.44
CA LYS A 62 2.79 6.50 14.22
C LYS A 62 2.85 5.45 15.31
N THR A 63 4.06 4.99 15.63
CA THR A 63 4.30 4.09 16.75
C THR A 63 4.23 4.83 18.08
N ASN A 64 3.85 4.12 19.15
CA ASN A 64 3.92 4.62 20.53
C ASN A 64 5.29 4.34 21.18
N THR A 65 6.28 3.93 20.41
CA THR A 65 7.63 3.55 20.87
C THR A 65 8.62 4.71 20.72
N ARG A 66 9.80 4.57 21.34
CA ARG A 66 10.93 5.49 21.15
C ARG A 66 12.05 4.73 20.42
N PRO A 67 12.54 5.23 19.27
CA PRO A 67 12.09 6.43 18.56
C PRO A 67 10.69 6.28 17.95
N VAL A 68 9.97 7.39 17.80
CA VAL A 68 8.66 7.42 17.10
C VAL A 68 8.91 7.18 15.61
N LEU A 69 8.25 6.17 15.07
CA LEU A 69 8.28 5.83 13.66
C LEU A 69 6.93 6.17 13.03
N TYR A 70 6.98 6.67 11.80
CA TYR A 70 5.82 7.02 11.00
C TYR A 70 5.68 6.03 9.85
N TYR A 71 4.47 5.59 9.59
CA TYR A 71 4.17 4.65 8.52
C TYR A 71 2.89 5.07 7.80
N LEU A 72 2.69 4.54 6.59
CA LEU A 72 1.46 4.81 5.85
C LEU A 72 0.29 4.14 6.58
N PRO A 73 -0.83 4.84 6.79
CA PRO A 73 -2.00 4.26 7.42
C PRO A 73 -2.40 3.02 6.65
N GLN A 74 -2.81 1.96 7.34
CA GLN A 74 -3.41 0.80 6.69
C GLN A 74 -4.87 1.12 6.30
N LYS A 75 -5.06 2.20 5.54
CA LYS A 75 -6.31 2.60 4.89
C LYS A 75 -6.19 2.38 3.39
N GLU A 76 -7.00 1.45 2.90
CA GLU A 76 -7.47 1.38 1.52
C GLU A 76 -7.90 2.74 0.96
N VAL A 77 -7.07 3.41 0.18
CA VAL A 77 -7.51 4.53 -0.68
C VAL A 77 -6.40 4.74 -1.73
N GLY A 78 -6.62 4.75 -3.06
CA GLY A 78 -7.62 5.52 -3.80
C GLY A 78 -7.02 6.88 -4.19
N ASN A 79 -6.63 7.00 -5.47
CA ASN A 79 -6.21 8.20 -6.23
C ASN A 79 -5.03 9.01 -5.67
N GLU A 80 -3.87 9.08 -6.32
CA GLU A 80 -3.61 9.38 -7.73
C GLU A 80 -2.47 8.47 -8.23
N LEU A 81 -2.47 8.10 -9.51
CA LEU A 81 -1.26 7.99 -10.35
C LEU A 81 -1.66 7.43 -11.73
N ASN A 82 -2.30 8.31 -12.51
CA ASN A 82 -2.10 8.32 -13.95
C ASN A 82 -0.59 8.15 -14.21
N THR A 83 -0.17 7.17 -15.02
CA THR A 83 1.20 6.88 -15.53
C THR A 83 1.87 5.56 -15.07
N VAL A 84 1.28 4.73 -14.19
CA VAL A 84 2.00 3.53 -13.70
C VAL A 84 1.97 2.32 -14.68
N GLY A 85 1.05 2.31 -15.65
CA GLY A 85 0.95 1.20 -16.62
C GLY A 85 2.16 1.03 -17.55
N LYS A 86 3.04 2.05 -17.67
CA LYS A 86 4.20 2.03 -18.60
C LYS A 86 5.53 1.64 -17.96
N ALA A 87 5.62 1.56 -16.63
CA ALA A 87 6.88 1.40 -15.91
C ALA A 87 7.08 0.00 -15.29
N MET A 88 6.46 -1.04 -15.83
CA MET A 88 6.86 -2.41 -15.50
C MET A 88 8.07 -2.78 -16.34
N ILE A 89 9.26 -2.50 -15.80
CA ILE A 89 10.49 -3.18 -16.20
C ILE A 89 10.21 -4.69 -16.10
N GLY A 90 10.09 -5.37 -17.25
CA GLY A 90 9.84 -6.81 -17.33
C GLY A 90 8.71 -7.26 -18.27
N THR A 91 8.04 -6.35 -18.99
CA THR A 91 7.12 -6.73 -20.09
C THR A 91 7.81 -7.56 -21.17
N ASP A 92 9.14 -7.48 -21.25
CA ASP A 92 9.95 -8.12 -22.30
C ASP A 92 10.81 -9.28 -21.74
N GLY A 93 10.53 -9.75 -20.51
CA GLY A 93 11.34 -10.74 -19.80
C GLY A 93 10.54 -11.84 -19.06
N SER A 94 11.15 -12.44 -18.05
CA SER A 94 10.62 -13.63 -17.33
C SER A 94 9.28 -13.42 -16.61
N LEU A 95 8.88 -12.18 -16.35
CA LEU A 95 7.64 -11.83 -15.63
C LEU A 95 6.43 -11.63 -16.57
N ALA A 96 6.65 -11.51 -17.88
CA ALA A 96 5.61 -11.18 -18.85
C ALA A 96 4.44 -12.17 -18.81
N LYS A 97 4.73 -13.48 -18.74
CA LYS A 97 3.71 -14.54 -18.67
C LYS A 97 2.88 -14.46 -17.39
N ALA A 98 3.52 -14.25 -16.25
CA ALA A 98 2.82 -14.11 -14.97
C ALA A 98 1.92 -12.87 -14.95
N LEU A 99 2.42 -11.76 -15.50
CA LEU A 99 1.65 -10.53 -15.64
C LEU A 99 0.44 -10.72 -16.57
N GLN A 100 0.61 -11.40 -17.71
CA GLN A 100 -0.49 -11.67 -18.63
C GLN A 100 -1.59 -12.51 -17.98
N VAL A 101 -1.22 -13.58 -17.26
CA VAL A 101 -2.19 -14.43 -16.55
C VAL A 101 -2.92 -13.64 -15.46
N ALA A 102 -2.19 -12.85 -14.68
CA ALA A 102 -2.79 -12.07 -13.61
C ALA A 102 -3.68 -10.92 -14.13
N LYS A 103 -3.31 -10.29 -15.24
CA LYS A 103 -4.17 -9.31 -15.93
C LYS A 103 -5.47 -9.97 -16.43
N ALA A 104 -5.38 -11.16 -17.01
CA ALA A 104 -6.57 -11.91 -17.45
C ALA A 104 -7.49 -12.28 -16.28
N ALA A 105 -6.93 -12.62 -15.10
CA ALA A 105 -7.71 -12.88 -13.90
C ALA A 105 -8.47 -11.63 -13.42
N ILE A 106 -7.87 -10.44 -13.51
CA ILE A 106 -8.54 -9.17 -13.20
C ILE A 106 -9.68 -8.87 -14.17
N LEU A 107 -9.43 -9.03 -15.48
CA LEU A 107 -10.39 -8.76 -16.54
C LEU A 107 -11.49 -9.82 -16.69
N TYR A 108 -11.50 -10.86 -15.85
CA TYR A 108 -12.40 -11.99 -16.04
C TYR A 108 -13.88 -11.55 -15.98
N PRO A 109 -14.75 -12.00 -16.90
CA PRO A 109 -16.14 -11.53 -16.98
C PRO A 109 -16.95 -11.80 -15.71
N ASN A 110 -17.88 -10.90 -15.41
CA ASN A 110 -18.79 -10.88 -14.24
C ASN A 110 -18.11 -10.65 -12.88
N ASN A 111 -16.98 -11.30 -12.59
CA ASN A 111 -16.18 -11.07 -11.38
C ASN A 111 -14.71 -11.43 -11.64
N SER A 112 -13.78 -10.62 -11.12
CA SER A 112 -12.35 -10.95 -11.13
C SER A 112 -12.08 -12.26 -10.37
N LEU A 113 -11.10 -13.03 -10.84
CA LEU A 113 -10.68 -14.27 -10.19
C LEU A 113 -9.66 -13.99 -9.07
N ASN A 114 -9.73 -14.75 -7.98
CA ASN A 114 -8.72 -14.72 -6.93
C ASN A 114 -7.37 -15.22 -7.48
N VAL A 115 -6.29 -14.50 -7.20
CA VAL A 115 -4.95 -14.81 -7.70
C VAL A 115 -4.03 -15.21 -6.54
N LEU A 116 -3.44 -16.41 -6.63
CA LEU A 116 -2.34 -16.82 -5.76
C LEU A 116 -1.01 -16.48 -6.43
N VAL A 117 -0.20 -15.64 -5.77
CA VAL A 117 1.13 -15.26 -6.26
C VAL A 117 2.21 -15.99 -5.46
N THR A 118 2.95 -16.88 -6.12
CA THR A 118 4.10 -17.57 -5.53
C THR A 118 5.40 -16.95 -6.02
N ALA A 119 6.23 -16.45 -5.11
CA ALA A 119 7.53 -15.87 -5.43
C ALA A 119 8.50 -16.06 -4.28
N LYS A 120 9.81 -16.02 -4.58
CA LYS A 120 10.83 -16.01 -3.53
C LYS A 120 10.78 -14.70 -2.75
N PRO A 121 11.13 -14.68 -1.45
CA PRO A 121 11.29 -13.44 -0.70
C PRO A 121 12.23 -12.46 -1.43
N GLY A 122 11.86 -11.18 -1.50
CA GLY A 122 12.65 -10.16 -2.19
C GLY A 122 12.43 -10.07 -3.71
N SER A 123 11.62 -10.93 -4.33
CA SER A 123 11.34 -10.89 -5.78
C SER A 123 10.33 -9.81 -6.21
N GLY A 124 9.95 -8.88 -5.32
CA GLY A 124 9.06 -7.76 -5.66
C GLY A 124 7.57 -8.08 -5.69
N THR A 125 7.08 -9.13 -5.01
CA THR A 125 5.66 -9.54 -4.99
C THR A 125 4.70 -8.40 -4.66
N THR A 126 5.03 -7.58 -3.66
CA THR A 126 4.17 -6.44 -3.28
C THR A 126 4.06 -5.44 -4.43
N HIS A 127 5.15 -5.17 -5.14
CA HIS A 127 5.14 -4.30 -6.31
C HIS A 127 4.32 -4.92 -7.46
N PHE A 128 4.52 -6.22 -7.73
CA PHE A 128 3.76 -6.95 -8.74
C PHE A 128 2.24 -6.86 -8.50
N VAL A 129 1.80 -7.12 -7.26
CA VAL A 129 0.38 -7.06 -6.88
C VAL A 129 -0.15 -5.62 -6.98
N TYR A 130 0.60 -4.62 -6.52
CA TYR A 130 0.17 -3.23 -6.63
C TYR A 130 0.00 -2.77 -8.08
N THR A 131 0.90 -3.19 -8.98
CA THR A 131 0.78 -2.95 -10.42
C THR A 131 -0.52 -3.53 -10.98
N LEU A 132 -0.91 -4.73 -10.54
CA LEU A 132 -2.16 -5.36 -10.98
C LEU A 132 -3.39 -4.55 -10.55
N TYR A 133 -3.39 -4.02 -9.33
CA TYR A 133 -4.45 -3.13 -8.86
C TYR A 133 -4.57 -1.86 -9.71
N LEU A 134 -3.44 -1.22 -10.02
CA LEU A 134 -3.43 -0.03 -10.87
C LEU A 134 -3.88 -0.36 -12.30
N TYR A 135 -3.49 -1.50 -12.83
CA TYR A 135 -3.99 -1.99 -14.10
C TYR A 135 -5.52 -2.21 -14.08
N GLY A 136 -6.06 -2.77 -13.00
CA GLY A 136 -7.51 -2.94 -12.85
C GLY A 136 -8.27 -1.61 -12.82
N LYS A 137 -7.68 -0.55 -12.26
CA LYS A 137 -8.23 0.82 -12.36
C LYS A 137 -8.17 1.37 -13.78
N GLU A 138 -7.00 1.26 -14.43
CA GLU A 138 -6.80 1.74 -15.81
C GLU A 138 -7.75 1.03 -16.79
N ALA A 139 -8.00 -0.27 -16.59
CA ALA A 139 -8.93 -1.04 -17.40
C ALA A 139 -10.42 -0.81 -17.05
N GLY A 140 -10.72 0.03 -16.05
CA GLY A 140 -12.09 0.32 -15.61
C GLY A 140 -12.79 -0.83 -14.87
N VAL A 141 -12.03 -1.86 -14.45
CA VAL A 141 -12.55 -2.96 -13.60
C VAL A 141 -12.76 -2.45 -12.17
N PHE A 142 -11.84 -1.62 -11.70
CA PHE A 142 -11.93 -0.95 -10.41
C PHE A 142 -12.24 0.53 -10.62
N SER A 143 -13.07 1.11 -9.74
CA SER A 143 -13.29 2.56 -9.74
C SER A 143 -12.01 3.32 -9.34
N GLU A 144 -11.93 4.62 -9.66
CA GLU A 144 -10.83 5.49 -9.22
C GLU A 144 -10.69 5.45 -7.68
N CYS A 145 -11.81 5.52 -6.96
CA CYS A 145 -11.85 5.41 -5.50
C CYS A 145 -11.79 3.98 -4.98
N ALA A 146 -11.55 2.98 -5.84
CA ALA A 146 -11.55 1.58 -5.43
C ALA A 146 -10.50 1.32 -4.36
N PRO A 147 -10.80 0.48 -3.37
CA PRO A 147 -9.98 0.40 -2.18
C PRO A 147 -8.82 -0.64 -2.30
N PHE A 148 -7.60 -0.22 -1.95
CA PHE A 148 -6.30 -0.93 -1.67
C PHE A 148 -5.90 -1.60 -0.30
N TYR A 149 -6.37 -2.79 0.18
CA TYR A 149 -5.99 -3.29 1.53
C TYR A 149 -4.86 -4.30 1.39
N LYS A 150 -3.90 -4.20 2.29
CA LYS A 150 -2.86 -5.19 2.48
C LYS A 150 -2.87 -5.68 3.92
N ILE A 151 -2.87 -6.99 4.10
CA ILE A 151 -2.61 -7.64 5.38
C ILE A 151 -1.41 -8.56 5.24
N ASN A 152 -0.50 -8.54 6.23
CA ASN A 152 0.66 -9.42 6.26
C ASN A 152 0.50 -10.44 7.39
N CYS A 153 0.27 -11.71 7.04
CA CYS A 153 -0.01 -12.76 8.01
C CYS A 153 1.16 -12.99 8.98
N ARG A 154 2.40 -12.65 8.60
CA ARG A 154 3.56 -12.79 9.50
C ARG A 154 3.44 -11.98 10.79
N HIS A 155 2.72 -10.86 10.76
CA HIS A 155 2.53 -10.02 11.95
C HIS A 155 1.61 -10.68 12.99
N TYR A 156 0.81 -11.65 12.56
CA TYR A 156 -0.17 -12.35 13.39
C TYR A 156 0.23 -13.80 13.70
N LYS A 157 1.50 -14.18 13.45
CA LYS A 157 2.04 -15.53 13.73
C LYS A 157 1.71 -16.03 15.14
N ASN A 158 1.70 -15.12 16.12
CA ASN A 158 1.47 -15.43 17.53
C ASN A 158 0.02 -15.20 17.97
N ASN A 159 -0.84 -14.67 17.09
CA ASN A 159 -2.22 -14.32 17.41
C ASN A 159 -3.12 -14.46 16.17
N ILE A 160 -3.44 -15.70 15.82
CA ILE A 160 -4.29 -16.04 14.66
C ILE A 160 -5.72 -15.52 14.87
N GLU A 161 -6.21 -15.47 16.11
CA GLU A 161 -7.55 -14.93 16.41
C GLU A 161 -7.69 -13.46 16.01
N GLU A 162 -6.63 -12.65 16.17
CA GLU A 162 -6.62 -11.26 15.70
C GLU A 162 -6.62 -11.16 14.17
N LEU A 163 -5.95 -12.09 13.48
CA LEU A 163 -6.00 -12.18 12.02
C LEU A 163 -7.43 -12.50 11.55
N ASP A 164 -8.09 -13.47 12.18
CA ASP A 164 -9.46 -13.87 11.85
C ASP A 164 -10.46 -12.75 12.15
N GLU A 165 -10.34 -12.08 13.30
CA GLU A 165 -11.19 -10.93 13.65
C GLU A 165 -11.02 -9.80 12.61
N LYS A 166 -9.80 -9.54 12.11
CA LYS A 166 -9.57 -8.54 11.06
C LYS A 166 -10.07 -8.97 9.69
N LEU A 167 -9.84 -10.22 9.31
CA LEU A 167 -10.22 -10.73 7.99
C LEU A 167 -11.72 -10.85 7.86
N PHE A 168 -12.39 -11.43 8.86
CA PHE A 168 -13.79 -11.84 8.79
C PHE A 168 -14.72 -11.04 9.69
N SER A 169 -14.21 -10.46 10.77
CA SER A 169 -14.99 -9.70 11.77
C SER A 169 -16.32 -10.38 12.11
N PRO A 170 -16.30 -11.56 12.76
CA PRO A 170 -17.49 -12.41 12.96
C PRO A 170 -18.67 -11.72 13.64
N LYS A 171 -18.42 -10.65 14.42
CA LYS A 171 -19.46 -9.84 15.06
C LYS A 171 -20.20 -8.91 14.08
N ASN A 172 -19.49 -8.39 13.08
CA ASN A 172 -20.03 -7.52 12.05
C ASN A 172 -19.20 -7.66 10.76
N ILE A 173 -19.77 -8.35 9.78
CA ILE A 173 -19.11 -8.62 8.50
C ILE A 173 -18.71 -7.32 7.78
N GLU A 174 -19.45 -6.21 7.96
CA GLU A 174 -19.12 -4.94 7.30
C GLU A 174 -17.83 -4.29 7.86
N ASP A 175 -17.39 -4.70 9.04
CA ASP A 175 -16.10 -4.28 9.61
C ASP A 175 -14.91 -5.11 9.10
N SER A 176 -15.19 -6.22 8.39
CA SER A 176 -14.19 -7.13 7.87
C SER A 176 -13.36 -6.50 6.75
N LEU A 177 -12.10 -6.93 6.62
CA LEU A 177 -11.28 -6.52 5.49
C LEU A 177 -11.90 -6.94 4.15
N PHE A 178 -12.57 -8.10 4.08
CA PHE A 178 -13.28 -8.52 2.86
C PHE A 178 -14.39 -7.54 2.46
N ALA A 179 -15.21 -7.10 3.40
CA ALA A 179 -16.29 -6.17 3.11
C ALA A 179 -15.77 -4.78 2.73
N LYS A 180 -14.73 -4.30 3.44
CA LYS A 180 -14.15 -2.99 3.16
C LYS A 180 -13.42 -2.97 1.79
N SER A 181 -12.83 -4.09 1.37
CA SER A 181 -12.21 -4.28 0.04
C SER A 181 -13.19 -4.43 -1.13
N ARG A 182 -14.50 -4.39 -0.90
CA ARG A 182 -15.51 -4.55 -1.97
C ARG A 182 -15.28 -3.51 -3.08
N GLY A 183 -15.28 -3.99 -4.33
CA GLY A 183 -15.04 -3.16 -5.51
C GLY A 183 -13.58 -2.73 -5.71
N GLY A 184 -12.65 -3.24 -4.91
CA GLY A 184 -11.22 -3.00 -5.01
C GLY A 184 -10.41 -4.30 -4.90
N MET A 185 -9.33 -4.28 -4.13
CA MET A 185 -8.43 -5.43 -4.03
C MET A 185 -7.87 -5.62 -2.63
N LEU A 186 -8.08 -6.82 -2.08
CA LEU A 186 -7.48 -7.31 -0.85
C LEU A 186 -6.22 -8.13 -1.16
N PHE A 187 -5.07 -7.69 -0.64
CA PHE A 187 -3.81 -8.41 -0.72
C PHE A 187 -3.45 -9.08 0.62
N ILE A 188 -3.49 -10.40 0.64
CA ILE A 188 -3.08 -11.22 1.78
C ILE A 188 -1.65 -11.71 1.54
N ASP A 189 -0.69 -11.08 2.23
CA ASP A 189 0.75 -11.30 2.08
C ASP A 189 1.28 -12.32 3.11
N ASN A 190 2.25 -13.12 2.70
CA ASN A 190 2.92 -14.16 3.51
C ASN A 190 1.99 -15.16 4.21
N VAL A 191 1.04 -15.73 3.48
CA VAL A 191 0.09 -16.76 3.98
C VAL A 191 0.76 -18.03 4.54
N ASN A 192 2.00 -18.32 4.17
CA ASN A 192 2.76 -19.45 4.71
C ASN A 192 3.60 -19.02 5.93
N PHE A 193 3.33 -19.65 7.07
CA PHE A 193 4.14 -19.56 8.29
C PHE A 193 5.36 -20.49 8.21
N SER A 194 6.20 -20.28 7.20
CA SER A 194 7.57 -20.82 7.23
C SER A 194 8.51 -19.82 7.91
#